data_AF-A0A4R5MJB2-F1
#
_entry.id   AF-A0A4R5MJB2-F1
#
_cell.length_a   1.000
_cell.length_b   1.000
_cell.length_c   1.000
_cell.angle_alpha   90.00
_cell.angle_beta   90.00
_cell.angle_gamma   90.00
#
_symmetry.space_group_name_H-M   'P 1'
#
loop_
_entity.id
_entity.type
_entity.pdbx_description
1 polymer ?
#
loop_
_entity_poly.entity_id
_entity_poly.type
_entity_poly.pdbx_seq_one_letter_code
_entity_poly.pdbx_strand_id
1 'polypeptide(L)' 'MELKTVEVGSNIYRIFSFFDKGNLVVLGNGFQKKSQKTPKQEIEKALKIMEEYQNDI' A
#
# COMPACT_ATOMS: atom_id res chain seq x y z
N MET A 1 6.37 -2.51 -5.70
CA MET A 1 5.28 -1.93 -4.89
C MET A 1 4.65 -0.77 -5.64
N GLU A 2 3.32 -0.68 -5.61
CA GLU A 2 2.51 0.30 -6.30
C GLU A 2 1.56 1.00 -5.32
N LEU A 3 1.26 2.28 -5.57
CA LEU A 3 0.25 3.03 -4.82
C LEU A 3 -1.04 3.13 -5.65
N LYS A 4 -2.13 2.57 -5.13
CA LYS A 4 -3.46 2.62 -5.75
C LYS A 4 -4.33 3.62 -4.96
N THR A 5 -5.12 4.41 -5.67
CA THR A 5 -6.10 5.33 -5.04
C THR A 5 -7.49 4.76 -5.20
N VAL A 6 -8.26 4.76 -4.12
CA VAL A 6 -9.65 4.29 -4.08
C VAL A 6 -10.52 5.42 -3.56
N GLU A 7 -11.58 5.75 -4.29
CA GLU A 7 -12.48 6.86 -3.97
C GLU A 7 -13.90 6.33 -3.79
N VAL A 8 -14.51 6.63 -2.64
CA VAL A 8 -15.89 6.27 -2.30
C VAL A 8 -16.59 7.49 -1.74
N GLY A 9 -17.40 8.14 -2.58
CA GLY A 9 -17.96 9.47 -2.27
C GLY A 9 -16.83 10.47 -2.02
N SER A 10 -16.88 11.17 -0.89
CA SER A 10 -15.83 12.13 -0.49
C SER A 10 -14.64 11.49 0.23
N ASN A 11 -14.64 10.16 0.39
CA ASN A 11 -13.56 9.45 1.08
C ASN A 11 -12.53 8.93 0.07
N ILE A 12 -11.30 9.41 0.18
CA ILE A 12 -10.19 9.00 -0.68
C ILE A 12 -9.18 8.22 0.16
N TYR A 13 -8.84 7.03 -0.29
CA TYR A 13 -7.84 6.15 0.33
C TYR A 13 -6.69 5.88 -0.63
N ARG A 14 -5.51 5.68 -0.06
CA ARG A 14 -4.31 5.28 -0.77
C ARG A 14 -3.84 3.95 -0.20
N ILE A 15 -3.69 2.97 -1.07
CA ILE A 15 -3.33 1.59 -0.72
C ILE A 15 -2.02 1.25 -1.41
N PHE A 16 -1.04 0.81 -0.64
CA PHE A 16 0.16 0.19 -1.16
C PHE A 16 -0.11 -1.28 -1.42
N SER A 17 0.13 -1.70 -2.66
CA SER A 17 -0.03 -3.07 -3.10
C SER A 17 1.20 -3.56 -3.86
N PHE A 18 1.41 -4.87 -3.91
CA PHE A 18 2.42 -5.48 -4.77
C PHE A 18 1.90 -6.81 -5.31
N PHE A 19 2.44 -7.19 -6.47
CA PHE A 19 2.20 -8.51 -7.03
C PHE A 19 3.16 -9.51 -6.40
N ASP A 20 2.63 -10.70 -6.11
CA ASP A 20 3.39 -11.87 -5.73
C ASP A 20 3.12 -13.02 -6.73
N LYS A 21 3.91 -14.10 -6.67
CA LYS A 21 3.97 -15.20 -7.65
C LYS A 21 2.60 -15.52 -8.25
N GLY A 22 2.50 -15.39 -9.58
CA GLY A 22 1.28 -15.61 -10.33
C GLY A 22 0.36 -14.39 -10.36
N ASN A 23 -0.91 -14.58 -9.99
CA ASN A 23 -1.97 -13.55 -10.04
C ASN A 23 -2.36 -13.03 -8.64
N LEU A 24 -1.47 -13.18 -7.65
CA LEU A 24 -1.74 -12.74 -6.28
C LEU A 24 -1.39 -11.25 -6.13
N VAL A 25 -2.34 -10.46 -5.66
CA VAL A 25 -2.12 -9.05 -5.28
C VAL A 25 -2.19 -8.95 -3.78
N VAL A 26 -1.07 -8.55 -3.17
CA VAL A 26 -0.99 -8.32 -1.72
C VAL A 26 -1.23 -6.84 -1.46
N LEU A 27 -2.16 -6.54 -0.55
CA LEU A 27 -2.43 -5.18 -0.05
C LEU A 27 -1.74 -5.01 1.29
N GLY A 28 -0.63 -4.28 1.32
CA GLY A 28 0.23 -4.19 2.50
C GLY A 28 -0.23 -3.12 3.50
N ASN A 29 -0.44 -1.89 3.05
CA ASN A 29 -0.77 -0.77 3.92
C ASN A 29 -1.75 0.19 3.24
N GLY A 30 -2.80 0.62 3.95
CA GLY A 30 -3.83 1.52 3.43
C GLY A 30 -4.11 2.66 4.39
N PHE A 31 -4.20 3.89 3.88
CA PHE A 31 -4.46 5.08 4.69
C PHE A 31 -5.38 6.06 3.98
N GLN A 32 -6.15 6.82 4.76
CA GLN A 32 -7.01 7.88 4.23
C GLN A 32 -6.15 9.06 3.76
N LYS A 33 -6.41 9.57 2.56
CA LYS A 33 -5.71 10.74 1.99
C LYS A 33 -6.08 11.99 2.78
N LYS A 34 -5.16 12.44 3.64
CA LYS A 34 -5.28 13.72 4.36
C LYS A 34 -4.50 14.86 3.69
N SER A 35 -3.56 14.54 2.80
CA SER A 35 -2.75 15.52 2.08
C SER A 35 -2.41 15.04 0.66
N GLN A 36 -1.98 15.95 -0.22
CA GLN A 36 -1.68 15.61 -1.61
C GLN A 36 -0.45 14.73 -1.73
N LYS A 37 0.57 14.93 -0.90
CA LYS A 37 1.76 14.08 -0.87
C LYS A 37 1.52 12.85 0.00
N THR A 38 2.11 11.74 -0.38
CA THR A 38 2.12 10.54 0.46
C THR A 38 3.11 10.73 1.61
N PRO A 39 2.70 10.57 2.88
CA PRO A 39 3.63 10.67 4.00
C PRO A 39 4.74 9.63 3.89
N LYS A 40 6.00 10.02 4.17
CA LYS A 40 7.16 9.11 4.07
C LYS A 40 7.03 7.88 4.97
N GLN A 41 6.49 8.07 6.18
CA GLN A 41 6.25 7.00 7.16
C GLN A 41 5.36 5.89 6.59
N GLU A 42 4.34 6.23 5.79
CA GLU A 42 3.45 5.24 5.19
C GLU A 42 4.15 4.45 4.08
N ILE A 43 5.09 5.07 3.36
CA ILE A 43 5.93 4.41 2.35
C ILE A 43 6.90 3.44 3.04
N GLU A 44 7.61 3.89 4.07
CA GLU A 44 8.55 3.07 4.84
C GLU A 44 7.85 1.87 5.47
N LYS A 45 6.66 2.08 6.05
CA LYS A 45 5.84 1.00 6.60
C LYS A 45 5.44 -0.02 5.54
N ALA A 46 5.03 0.44 4.35
CA ALA A 46 4.65 -0.45 3.26
C ALA A 46 5.83 -1.27 2.72
N LEU A 47 7.03 -0.67 2.63
CA LEU A 47 8.26 -1.38 2.27
C LEU A 47 8.60 -2.46 3.29
N LYS A 48 8.51 -2.14 4.58
CA LYS A 48 8.77 -3.09 5.67
C LYS A 48 7.83 -4.29 5.62
N ILE A 49 6.52 -4.04 5.41
CA ILE A 49 5.51 -5.11 5.28
C ILE A 49 5.81 -6.01 4.08
N MET A 50 6.26 -5.44 2.96
CA MET A 50 6.64 -6.21 1.78
C MET A 50 7.88 -7.08 2.04
N GLU A 51 8.90 -6.54 2.70
CA GLU A 51 10.12 -7.27 3.08
C GLU A 51 9.80 -8.40 4.07
N GLU A 52 8.99 -8.15 5.10
CA GLU A 52 8.52 -9.17 6.04
C GLU A 52 7.77 -10.30 5.32
N TYR A 53 6.82 -9.96 4.44
CA TYR A 53 6.09 -10.96 3.64
C TYR A 53 7.02 -11.82 2.76
N GLN A 54 8.06 -11.22 2.17
CA GLN A 54 9.00 -11.93 1.30
C GLN A 54 9.98 -12.82 2.06
N ASN A 55 10.26 -12.51 3.33
CA ASN A 55 11.18 -13.29 4.16
C ASN A 55 10.49 -14.49 4.85
N ASP A 56 9.18 -14.41 5.06
CA ASP A 56 8.39 -15.48 5.68
C ASP A 56 7.95 -16.59 4.69
N ILE A 57 8.21 -16.42 3.38
CA ILE A 57 7.83 -17.34 2.29
C ILE A 57 9.07 -17.85 1.53
#